data_AF-D6R714-F1
#
_entry.id   AF-D6R714-F1
#
_cell.length_a   1.000
_cell.length_b   1.000
_cell.length_c   1.000
_cell.angle_alpha   90.00
_cell.angle_beta   90.00
_cell.angle_gamma   90.00
#
_symmetry.space_group_name_H-M   'P 1'
#
loop_
_entity.id
_entity.type
_entity.pdbx_description
1 polymer ?
#
loop_
_entity_poly.entity_id
_entity_poly.type
_entity_poly.pdbx_seq_one_letter_code
_entity_poly.pdbx_strand_id
1 'polypeptide(L)'
;MSADNSRSDVLLPLRNLCNSVRCSRDRVRDGESNECSGTFSLSNFWEILSEAVKATSQEATKLSLIFSKPPPPSEEDCAKIAESVQKSVLTLSTVYFWLPKSQGITLRKVVRDATAEVLDGLHQLLDVILSSPVQSLSQEQLMSTGGVWAACDQFNQLPKDNRSAVSGVLTSYVGLVKDALEEMEQALAETQDPFGDVVVDDDDDEGIGGRGNQDTY
;
A
#
# COMPACT_ATOMS: atom_id res chain seq x y z
N MET A 1 37.71 1.12 13.28
CA MET A 1 36.79 2.18 12.81
C MET A 1 36.74 2.34 11.28
N SER A 2 37.34 1.45 10.46
CA SER A 2 37.30 1.57 8.98
C SER A 2 36.19 0.79 8.27
N ALA A 3 35.64 -0.27 8.87
CA ALA A 3 34.67 -1.15 8.19
C ALA A 3 33.27 -0.51 8.00
N ASP A 4 32.88 0.42 8.88
CA ASP A 4 31.62 1.16 8.75
C ASP A 4 31.65 2.20 7.62
N ASN A 5 32.80 2.82 7.36
CA ASN A 5 32.93 3.79 6.28
C ASN A 5 32.89 3.11 4.90
N SER A 6 33.56 1.96 4.73
CA SER A 6 33.54 1.22 3.45
C SER A 6 32.15 0.68 3.10
N ARG A 7 31.36 0.28 4.11
CA ARG A 7 29.99 -0.20 3.88
C ARG A 7 29.03 0.93 3.48
N SER A 8 29.32 2.15 3.91
CA SER A 8 28.56 3.35 3.57
C SER A 8 28.72 3.74 2.09
N ASP A 9 29.91 3.55 1.51
CA ASP A 9 30.18 3.88 0.10
C ASP A 9 29.59 2.82 -0.86
N VAL A 10 29.65 1.53 -0.52
CA VAL A 10 29.12 0.44 -1.37
C VAL A 10 27.61 0.56 -1.60
N LEU A 11 26.85 1.07 -0.61
CA LEU A 11 25.39 1.22 -0.70
C LEU A 11 24.96 2.60 -1.23
N LEU A 12 25.89 3.47 -1.60
CA LEU A 12 25.58 4.78 -2.18
C LEU A 12 24.64 4.69 -3.41
N PRO A 13 24.82 3.74 -4.35
CA PRO A 13 23.89 3.58 -5.47
C PRO A 13 22.45 3.29 -5.03
N LEU A 14 22.27 2.49 -3.98
CA LEU A 14 20.94 2.17 -3.43
C LEU A 14 20.29 3.35 -2.72
N ARG A 15 21.06 4.16 -2.00
CA ARG A 15 20.54 5.39 -1.39
C ARG A 15 20.08 6.38 -2.45
N ASN A 16 20.85 6.53 -3.52
CA ASN A 16 20.48 7.37 -4.65
C ASN A 16 19.22 6.84 -5.35
N LEU A 17 19.15 5.52 -5.57
CA LEU A 17 17.96 4.86 -6.09
C LEU A 17 16.74 5.11 -5.19
N CYS A 18 16.85 4.90 -3.88
CA CYS A 18 15.78 5.09 -2.91
C CYS A 18 15.21 6.53 -2.98
N ASN A 19 16.08 7.54 -3.04
CA ASN A 19 15.67 8.93 -3.24
C ASN A 19 14.98 9.16 -4.59
N SER A 20 15.48 8.52 -5.65
CA SER A 20 14.94 8.64 -7.00
C SER A 20 13.58 7.96 -7.17
N VAL A 21 13.36 6.80 -6.55
CA VAL A 21 12.05 6.13 -6.47
C VAL A 21 11.05 7.03 -5.76
N ARG A 22 11.43 7.59 -4.61
CA ARG A 22 10.59 8.54 -3.86
C ARG A 22 10.21 9.76 -4.70
N CYS A 23 11.19 10.37 -5.37
CA CYS A 23 10.95 11.50 -6.27
C CYS A 23 10.03 11.13 -7.44
N SER A 24 10.22 9.95 -8.04
CA SER A 24 9.38 9.47 -9.13
C SER A 24 7.93 9.25 -8.68
N ARG A 25 7.74 8.69 -7.48
CA ARG A 25 6.42 8.55 -6.85
C ARG A 25 5.74 9.89 -6.64
N ASP A 26 6.44 10.85 -6.03
CA ASP A 26 5.87 12.18 -5.76
C ASP A 26 5.45 12.86 -7.07
N ARG A 27 6.30 12.75 -8.10
CA ARG A 27 5.96 13.20 -9.46
C ARG A 27 4.76 12.47 -10.04
N VAL A 28 4.58 11.17 -9.83
CA VAL A 28 3.39 10.44 -10.32
C VAL A 28 2.12 10.96 -9.62
N ARG A 29 2.18 11.18 -8.30
CA ARG A 29 1.05 11.66 -7.50
C ARG A 29 0.59 13.06 -7.91
N ASP A 30 1.54 13.96 -8.13
CA ASP A 30 1.28 15.37 -8.45
C ASP A 30 1.25 15.66 -9.96
N GLY A 31 1.67 14.69 -10.78
CA GLY A 31 2.01 14.92 -12.17
C GLY A 31 0.82 14.94 -13.14
N GLU A 32 0.89 15.91 -14.04
CA GLU A 32 -0.05 16.07 -15.14
C GLU A 32 0.27 15.15 -16.33
N SER A 33 -0.73 14.84 -17.15
CA SER A 33 -0.53 14.02 -18.35
C SER A 33 0.37 14.77 -19.33
N ASN A 34 1.25 14.05 -20.03
CA ASN A 34 1.99 14.64 -21.13
C ASN A 34 1.01 15.07 -22.24
N GLU A 35 1.25 16.23 -22.85
CA GLU A 35 0.54 16.60 -24.08
C GLU A 35 0.93 15.62 -25.18
N CYS A 36 0.01 14.74 -25.56
CA CYS A 36 0.21 13.81 -26.66
C CYS A 36 -0.37 14.43 -27.94
N SER A 37 0.51 14.83 -28.86
CA SER A 37 0.14 15.36 -30.18
C SER A 37 -0.20 14.28 -31.22
N GLY A 38 -0.20 13.00 -30.82
CA GLY A 38 -0.40 11.84 -31.69
C GLY A 38 -1.65 11.02 -31.34
N THR A 39 -1.97 10.03 -32.19
CA THR A 39 -3.08 9.10 -31.96
C THR A 39 -2.75 8.14 -30.83
N PHE A 40 -3.35 8.33 -29.65
CA PHE A 40 -3.22 7.44 -28.51
C PHE A 40 -3.98 6.13 -28.73
N SER A 41 -3.31 4.99 -28.46
CA SER A 41 -3.93 3.65 -28.49
C SER A 41 -4.04 3.09 -27.07
N LEU A 42 -5.27 2.93 -26.59
CA LEU A 42 -5.54 2.41 -25.25
C LEU A 42 -5.09 0.96 -25.08
N SER A 43 -5.23 0.13 -26.12
CA SER A 43 -4.77 -1.27 -26.08
C SER A 43 -3.25 -1.35 -25.93
N ASN A 44 -2.52 -0.60 -26.75
CA ASN A 44 -1.05 -0.57 -26.71
C ASN A 44 -0.55 -0.01 -25.36
N PHE A 45 -1.24 1.01 -24.82
CA PHE A 45 -0.95 1.51 -23.48
C PHE A 45 -1.04 0.41 -22.42
N TRP A 46 -2.12 -0.38 -22.40
CA TRP A 46 -2.30 -1.43 -21.40
C TRP A 46 -1.28 -2.56 -21.53
N GLU A 47 -0.90 -2.92 -22.75
CA GLU A 47 0.15 -3.91 -23.02
C GLU A 47 1.49 -3.46 -22.46
N ILE A 48 1.94 -2.26 -22.84
CA ILE A 48 3.23 -1.70 -22.38
C ILE A 48 3.22 -1.46 -20.87
N LEU A 49 2.10 -1.03 -20.29
CA LEU A 49 1.97 -0.85 -18.85
C LEU A 49 2.11 -2.18 -18.11
N SER A 50 1.47 -3.24 -18.60
CA SER A 50 1.57 -4.59 -18.03
C SER A 50 3.02 -5.09 -18.06
N GLU A 51 3.73 -4.89 -19.17
CA GLU A 51 5.15 -5.23 -19.28
C GLU A 51 6.01 -4.44 -18.30
N ALA A 52 5.78 -3.13 -18.16
CA ALA A 52 6.51 -2.27 -17.24
C ALA A 52 6.30 -2.66 -15.77
N VAL A 53 5.07 -3.01 -15.39
CA VAL A 53 4.73 -3.50 -14.04
C VAL A 53 5.42 -4.84 -13.77
N LYS A 54 5.35 -5.77 -14.73
CA LYS A 54 6.01 -7.08 -14.62
C LYS A 54 7.52 -6.94 -14.48
N ALA A 55 8.15 -6.08 -15.28
CA ALA A 55 9.58 -5.78 -15.17
C ALA A 55 9.93 -5.23 -13.78
N THR A 56 9.12 -4.30 -13.25
CA THR A 56 9.32 -3.72 -11.92
C THR A 56 9.24 -4.78 -10.81
N SER A 57 8.26 -5.68 -10.87
CA SER A 57 8.12 -6.82 -9.94
C SER A 57 9.34 -7.77 -9.99
N GLN A 58 9.85 -8.05 -11.19
CA GLN A 58 11.05 -8.86 -11.38
C GLN A 58 12.30 -8.18 -10.81
N GLU A 59 12.46 -6.87 -11.04
CA GLU A 59 13.58 -6.11 -10.47
C GLU A 59 13.51 -6.05 -8.93
N ALA A 60 12.33 -5.90 -8.34
CA ALA A 60 12.15 -5.98 -6.90
C ALA A 60 12.57 -7.35 -6.34
N THR A 61 12.25 -8.43 -7.06
CA THR A 61 12.66 -9.79 -6.69
C THR A 61 14.18 -9.94 -6.75
N LYS A 62 14.82 -9.49 -7.83
CA LYS A 62 16.29 -9.53 -7.98
C LYS A 62 16.98 -8.72 -6.88
N LEU A 63 16.48 -7.51 -6.63
CA LEU A 63 16.96 -6.62 -5.59
C LEU A 63 16.85 -7.28 -4.21
N SER A 64 15.74 -7.95 -3.91
CA SER A 64 15.60 -8.70 -2.66
C SER A 64 16.61 -9.85 -2.58
N LEU A 65 16.69 -10.69 -3.62
CA LEU A 65 17.56 -11.87 -3.60
C LEU A 65 19.04 -11.52 -3.47
N ILE A 66 19.53 -10.47 -4.11
CA ILE A 66 20.96 -10.11 -4.07
C ILE A 66 21.41 -9.61 -2.67
N PHE A 67 20.48 -9.11 -1.86
CA PHE A 67 20.73 -8.68 -0.48
C PHE A 67 20.31 -9.71 0.57
N SER A 68 19.90 -10.92 0.15
CA SER A 68 19.31 -11.92 1.04
C SER A 68 20.31 -12.79 1.80
N LYS A 69 21.57 -12.88 1.36
CA LYS A 69 22.59 -13.76 1.95
C LYS A 69 24.00 -13.19 1.78
N PRO A 70 24.93 -13.51 2.68
CA PRO A 70 26.34 -13.17 2.52
C PRO A 70 27.01 -14.00 1.41
N PRO A 71 28.11 -13.49 0.80
CA PRO A 71 28.68 -12.16 1.04
C PRO A 71 27.81 -11.03 0.47
N PRO A 72 27.92 -9.79 0.99
CA PRO A 72 27.24 -8.65 0.38
C PRO A 72 27.69 -8.46 -1.07
N PRO A 73 26.83 -7.89 -1.93
CA PRO A 73 27.17 -7.68 -3.34
C PRO A 73 28.37 -6.73 -3.50
N SER A 74 29.09 -6.90 -4.61
CA SER A 74 30.15 -5.98 -5.00
C SER A 74 29.60 -4.59 -5.31
N GLU A 75 30.45 -3.56 -5.30
CA GLU A 75 30.07 -2.20 -5.72
C GLU A 75 29.50 -2.18 -7.14
N GLU A 76 30.10 -2.96 -8.04
CA GLU A 76 29.65 -3.09 -9.42
C GLU A 76 28.27 -3.73 -9.52
N ASP A 77 28.03 -4.81 -8.76
CA ASP A 77 26.72 -5.48 -8.73
C ASP A 77 25.65 -4.57 -8.10
N CYS A 78 26.02 -3.83 -7.05
CA CYS A 78 25.15 -2.85 -6.41
C CYS A 78 24.76 -1.71 -7.37
N ALA A 79 25.71 -1.21 -8.17
CA ALA A 79 25.46 -0.20 -9.18
C ALA A 79 24.56 -0.74 -10.30
N LYS A 80 24.84 -1.95 -10.81
CA LYS A 80 24.05 -2.59 -11.86
C LYS A 80 22.60 -2.84 -11.45
N ILE A 81 22.37 -3.39 -10.25
CA ILE A 81 21.00 -3.62 -9.77
C ILE A 81 20.29 -2.28 -9.54
N ALA A 82 20.99 -1.27 -9.02
CA ALA A 82 20.41 0.05 -8.82
C ALA A 82 19.98 0.70 -10.15
N GLU A 83 20.82 0.63 -11.18
CA GLU A 83 20.51 1.12 -12.53
C GLU A 83 19.34 0.35 -13.16
N SER A 84 19.32 -0.98 -13.03
CA SER A 84 18.26 -1.83 -13.57
C SER A 84 16.90 -1.51 -12.94
N VAL A 85 16.84 -1.37 -11.61
CA VAL A 85 15.62 -0.97 -10.88
C VAL A 85 15.21 0.45 -11.27
N GLN A 86 16.16 1.40 -11.34
CA GLN A 86 15.89 2.78 -11.75
C GLN A 86 15.26 2.84 -13.15
N LYS A 87 15.76 2.04 -14.09
CA LYS A 87 15.23 1.97 -15.45
C LYS A 87 13.78 1.47 -15.46
N SER A 88 13.47 0.44 -14.69
CA SER A 88 12.10 -0.08 -14.57
C SER A 88 11.15 0.95 -13.95
N VAL A 89 11.59 1.66 -12.91
CA VAL A 89 10.84 2.75 -12.26
C VAL A 89 10.54 3.90 -13.22
N LEU A 90 11.55 4.35 -13.97
CA LEU A 90 11.37 5.41 -14.97
C LEU A 90 10.45 4.96 -16.10
N THR A 91 10.57 3.70 -16.54
CA THR A 91 9.70 3.15 -17.58
C THR A 91 8.25 3.12 -17.12
N LEU A 92 7.98 2.55 -15.95
CA LEU A 92 6.64 2.49 -15.36
C LEU A 92 6.02 3.89 -15.19
N SER A 93 6.79 4.83 -14.63
CA SER A 93 6.35 6.22 -14.44
C SER A 93 6.05 6.89 -15.78
N THR A 94 6.92 6.68 -16.78
CA THR A 94 6.77 7.27 -18.12
C THR A 94 5.51 6.75 -18.81
N VAL A 95 5.25 5.44 -18.74
CA VAL A 95 4.06 4.83 -19.33
C VAL A 95 2.79 5.39 -18.70
N TYR A 96 2.75 5.58 -17.36
CA TYR A 96 1.64 6.28 -16.71
C TYR A 96 1.39 7.67 -17.32
N PHE A 97 2.45 8.45 -17.54
CA PHE A 97 2.32 9.79 -18.12
C PHE A 97 1.81 9.82 -19.56
N TRP A 98 1.83 8.68 -20.27
CA TRP A 98 1.24 8.56 -21.61
C TRP A 98 -0.28 8.49 -21.59
N LEU A 99 -0.92 8.14 -20.45
CA LEU A 99 -2.38 8.08 -20.35
C LEU A 99 -2.98 9.49 -20.35
N PRO A 100 -3.66 9.92 -21.43
CA PRO A 100 -4.15 11.28 -21.52
C PRO A 100 -5.46 11.44 -20.75
N LYS A 101 -5.72 12.65 -20.25
CA LYS A 101 -6.97 12.99 -19.55
C LYS A 101 -8.23 12.72 -20.38
N SER A 102 -8.13 12.74 -21.71
CA SER A 102 -9.22 12.44 -22.64
C SER A 102 -9.74 11.00 -22.56
N GLN A 103 -8.95 10.07 -22.04
CA GLN A 103 -9.42 8.70 -21.75
C GLN A 103 -10.24 8.62 -20.47
N GLY A 104 -10.30 9.69 -19.67
CA GLY A 104 -11.10 9.82 -18.48
C GLY A 104 -10.27 10.03 -17.21
N ILE A 105 -10.70 11.02 -16.41
CA ILE A 105 -9.97 11.48 -15.22
C ILE A 105 -10.02 10.42 -14.11
N THR A 106 -11.15 9.70 -13.95
CA THR A 106 -11.29 8.65 -12.94
C THR A 106 -10.39 7.46 -13.25
N LEU A 107 -10.36 7.02 -14.51
CA LEU A 107 -9.43 5.98 -14.94
C LEU A 107 -7.98 6.39 -14.68
N ARG A 108 -7.60 7.61 -15.09
CA ARG A 108 -6.25 8.12 -14.88
C ARG A 108 -5.88 8.17 -13.40
N LYS A 109 -6.80 8.60 -12.53
CA LYS A 109 -6.61 8.61 -11.08
C LYS A 109 -6.34 7.20 -10.55
N VAL A 110 -7.15 6.22 -10.94
CA VAL A 110 -6.98 4.82 -10.51
C VAL A 110 -5.63 4.24 -10.95
N VAL A 111 -5.21 4.50 -12.19
CA VAL A 111 -3.89 4.05 -12.69
C VAL A 111 -2.74 4.77 -11.98
N ARG A 112 -2.88 6.08 -11.72
CA ARG A 112 -1.91 6.87 -10.96
C ARG A 112 -1.71 6.29 -9.57
N ASP A 113 -2.80 6.05 -8.86
CA ASP A 113 -2.77 5.59 -7.47
C ASP A 113 -2.12 4.20 -7.41
N ALA A 114 -2.48 3.27 -8.30
CA ALA A 114 -1.83 1.96 -8.41
C ALA A 114 -0.33 2.05 -8.77
N THR A 115 0.05 2.98 -9.65
CA THR A 115 1.47 3.20 -10.00
C THR A 115 2.24 3.75 -8.81
N ALA A 116 1.65 4.70 -8.06
CA ALA A 116 2.23 5.24 -6.85
C ALA A 116 2.42 4.17 -5.77
N GLU A 117 1.45 3.25 -5.61
CA GLU A 117 1.54 2.12 -4.68
C GLU A 117 2.71 1.18 -5.00
N VAL A 118 2.96 0.87 -6.29
CA VAL A 118 4.13 0.08 -6.68
C VAL A 118 5.43 0.78 -6.30
N LEU A 119 5.51 2.10 -6.54
CA LEU A 119 6.70 2.90 -6.20
C LEU A 119 6.88 3.04 -4.68
N ASP A 120 5.80 3.14 -3.92
CA ASP A 120 5.82 3.11 -2.45
C ASP A 120 6.32 1.77 -1.92
N GLY A 121 5.80 0.66 -2.44
CA GLY A 121 6.28 -0.68 -2.07
C GLY A 121 7.77 -0.86 -2.37
N LEU A 122 8.23 -0.38 -3.53
CA LEU A 122 9.64 -0.47 -3.89
C LEU A 122 10.53 0.40 -3.00
N HIS A 123 10.05 1.60 -2.65
CA HIS A 123 10.72 2.47 -1.69
C HIS A 123 10.83 1.80 -0.31
N GLN A 124 9.77 1.15 0.17
CA GLN A 124 9.78 0.38 1.42
C GLN A 124 10.77 -0.79 1.38
N LEU A 125 10.81 -1.55 0.28
CA LEU A 125 11.80 -2.63 0.10
C LEU A 125 13.24 -2.10 0.15
N LEU A 126 13.51 -0.98 -0.53
CA LEU A 126 14.83 -0.33 -0.51
C LEU A 126 15.20 0.15 0.90
N ASP A 127 14.25 0.73 1.63
CA ASP A 127 14.46 1.19 3.00
C ASP A 127 14.79 0.04 3.96
N VAL A 128 14.07 -1.08 3.84
CA VAL A 128 14.35 -2.32 4.59
C VAL A 128 15.75 -2.86 4.27
N ILE A 129 16.13 -2.90 2.99
CA ILE A 129 17.47 -3.36 2.57
C ILE A 129 18.57 -2.45 3.08
N LEU A 130 18.36 -1.13 3.04
CA LEU A 130 19.33 -0.13 3.49
C LEU A 130 19.49 -0.12 5.03
N SER A 131 18.44 -0.47 5.75
CA SER A 131 18.40 -0.47 7.22
C SER A 131 18.80 -1.82 7.82
N SER A 132 18.72 -2.91 7.06
CA SER A 132 19.00 -4.26 7.54
C SER A 132 20.43 -4.72 7.22
N PRO A 133 21.13 -5.40 8.15
CA PRO A 133 22.41 -5.99 7.84
C PRO A 133 22.24 -7.23 6.93
N VAL A 134 23.02 -7.29 5.84
CA VAL A 134 23.10 -8.43 4.91
C VAL A 134 23.69 -9.67 5.60
N GLN A 135 22.85 -10.41 6.31
CA GLN A 135 23.21 -11.65 7.02
C GLN A 135 22.31 -12.80 6.60
N SER A 136 21.02 -12.53 6.45
CA SER A 136 20.01 -13.50 6.00
C SER A 136 18.75 -12.76 5.54
N LEU A 137 17.94 -13.41 4.72
CA LEU A 137 16.66 -12.92 4.26
C LEU A 137 15.73 -12.67 5.47
N SER A 138 15.48 -11.40 5.79
CA SER A 138 14.66 -11.04 6.94
C SER A 138 13.18 -11.19 6.63
N GLN A 139 12.36 -11.34 7.67
CA GLN A 139 10.90 -11.35 7.52
C GLN A 139 10.41 -10.00 6.95
N GLU A 140 10.99 -8.88 7.39
CA GLU A 140 10.67 -7.55 6.86
C GLU A 140 10.98 -7.43 5.37
N GLN A 141 12.09 -8.03 4.92
CA GLN A 141 12.45 -8.05 3.52
C GLN A 141 11.48 -8.90 2.69
N LEU A 142 11.07 -10.06 3.21
CA LEU A 142 10.04 -10.89 2.58
C LEU A 142 8.69 -10.17 2.48
N MET A 143 8.27 -9.52 3.57
CA MET A 143 7.00 -8.78 3.63
C MET A 143 7.02 -7.58 2.68
N SER A 144 8.09 -6.80 2.66
CA SER A 144 8.23 -5.66 1.73
C SER A 144 8.32 -6.10 0.27
N THR A 145 9.02 -7.20 -0.02
CA THR A 145 9.04 -7.79 -1.39
C THR A 145 7.63 -8.24 -1.80
N GLY A 146 6.91 -8.93 -0.90
CA GLY A 146 5.53 -9.35 -1.12
C GLY A 146 4.57 -8.17 -1.29
N GLY A 147 4.80 -7.06 -0.59
CA GLY A 147 4.05 -5.81 -0.77
C GLY A 147 4.19 -5.24 -2.18
N VAL A 148 5.41 -5.25 -2.74
CA VAL A 148 5.63 -4.85 -4.15
C VAL A 148 4.87 -5.76 -5.11
N TRP A 149 4.91 -7.07 -4.90
CA TRP A 149 4.17 -8.02 -5.73
C TRP A 149 2.67 -7.79 -5.67
N ALA A 150 2.12 -7.65 -4.46
CA ALA A 150 0.70 -7.36 -4.27
C ALA A 150 0.29 -6.09 -5.02
N ALA A 151 1.07 -5.00 -4.91
CA ALA A 151 0.81 -3.75 -5.63
C ALA A 151 0.88 -3.94 -7.16
N CYS A 152 1.82 -4.75 -7.66
CA CYS A 152 1.90 -5.07 -9.09
C CYS A 152 0.70 -5.91 -9.56
N ASP A 153 0.26 -6.88 -8.77
CA ASP A 153 -0.84 -7.78 -9.13
C ASP A 153 -2.19 -7.07 -9.19
N GLN A 154 -2.35 -5.94 -8.49
CA GLN A 154 -3.53 -5.08 -8.60
C GLN A 154 -3.78 -4.59 -10.03
N PHE A 155 -2.75 -4.48 -10.88
CA PHE A 155 -2.89 -4.03 -12.28
C PHE A 155 -3.79 -4.96 -13.12
N ASN A 156 -3.90 -6.23 -12.71
CA ASN A 156 -4.79 -7.21 -13.34
C ASN A 156 -6.27 -6.89 -13.10
N GLN A 157 -6.58 -6.21 -12.00
CA GLN A 157 -7.94 -5.85 -11.59
C GLN A 157 -8.33 -4.41 -11.95
N LEU A 158 -7.39 -3.61 -12.49
CA LEU A 158 -7.69 -2.23 -12.83
C LEU A 158 -8.73 -2.15 -13.96
N PRO A 159 -9.67 -1.19 -13.87
CA PRO A 159 -10.62 -0.93 -14.94
C PRO A 159 -9.88 -0.54 -16.22
N LYS A 160 -10.30 -1.09 -17.36
CA LYS A 160 -9.64 -0.84 -18.66
C LYS A 160 -10.19 0.38 -19.39
N ASP A 161 -11.27 0.96 -18.90
CA ASP A 161 -11.94 2.14 -19.43
C ASP A 161 -12.53 2.99 -18.29
N ASN A 162 -12.85 4.25 -18.58
CA ASN A 162 -13.35 5.18 -17.57
C ASN A 162 -14.78 4.91 -17.10
N ARG A 163 -15.62 4.27 -17.91
CA ARG A 163 -16.96 3.86 -17.47
C ARG A 163 -16.84 2.82 -16.37
N SER A 164 -16.00 1.81 -16.56
CA SER A 164 -15.69 0.78 -15.56
C SER A 164 -15.07 1.39 -14.31
N ALA A 165 -14.16 2.36 -14.46
CA ALA A 165 -13.55 3.07 -13.32
C ALA A 165 -14.57 3.85 -12.49
N VAL A 166 -15.45 4.62 -13.14
CA VAL A 166 -16.54 5.36 -12.48
C VAL A 166 -17.52 4.40 -11.82
N SER A 167 -17.86 3.28 -12.48
CA SER A 167 -18.72 2.26 -11.89
C SER A 167 -18.12 1.70 -10.60
N GLY A 168 -16.82 1.43 -10.57
CA GLY A 168 -16.12 0.98 -9.36
C GLY A 168 -16.22 1.98 -8.21
N VAL A 169 -16.04 3.27 -8.49
CA VAL A 169 -16.18 4.34 -7.50
C VAL A 169 -17.62 4.41 -6.96
N LEU A 170 -18.62 4.33 -7.83
CA LEU A 170 -20.02 4.34 -7.41
C LEU A 170 -20.36 3.12 -6.55
N THR A 171 -19.90 1.92 -6.92
CA THR A 171 -20.07 0.71 -6.11
C THR A 171 -19.43 0.85 -4.74
N SER A 172 -18.24 1.46 -4.65
CA SER A 172 -17.57 1.73 -3.38
C SER A 172 -18.40 2.68 -2.49
N TYR A 173 -18.98 3.75 -3.05
CA TYR A 173 -19.87 4.63 -2.29
C TYR A 173 -21.15 3.94 -1.83
N VAL A 174 -21.74 3.08 -2.68
CA VAL A 174 -22.89 2.26 -2.27
C VAL A 174 -22.53 1.33 -1.12
N GLY A 175 -21.35 0.71 -1.15
CA GLY A 175 -20.83 -0.11 -0.05
C GLY A 175 -20.70 0.69 1.25
N LEU A 176 -20.02 1.83 1.20
CA LEU A 176 -19.83 2.69 2.38
C LEU A 176 -21.16 3.13 3.02
N VAL A 177 -22.17 3.47 2.22
CA VAL A 177 -23.50 3.84 2.74
C VAL A 177 -24.21 2.64 3.37
N LYS A 178 -24.03 1.44 2.83
CA LYS A 178 -24.58 0.21 3.41
C LYS A 178 -23.91 -0.13 4.73
N ASP A 179 -22.58 -0.12 4.77
CA ASP A 179 -21.82 -0.41 5.98
C ASP A 179 -22.21 0.56 7.10
N ALA A 180 -22.31 1.86 6.81
CA ALA A 180 -22.76 2.86 7.78
C ALA A 180 -24.21 2.66 8.26
N LEU A 181 -25.11 2.22 7.36
CA LEU A 181 -26.49 1.91 7.72
C LEU A 181 -26.56 0.67 8.62
N GLU A 182 -25.82 -0.38 8.30
CA GLU A 182 -25.70 -1.60 9.12
C GLU A 182 -25.12 -1.29 10.51
N GLU A 183 -24.09 -0.44 10.58
CA GLU A 183 -23.51 0.04 11.86
C GLU A 183 -24.55 0.80 12.71
N MET A 184 -25.38 1.66 12.09
CA MET A 184 -26.44 2.39 12.79
C MET A 184 -27.56 1.48 13.29
N GLU A 185 -27.98 0.50 12.47
CA GLU A 185 -29.00 -0.48 12.85
C GLU A 185 -28.52 -1.36 14.02
N GLN A 186 -27.27 -1.80 13.98
CA GLN A 186 -26.66 -2.56 15.07
C GLN A 186 -26.60 -1.73 16.36
N ALA A 187 -26.14 -0.47 16.29
CA ALA A 187 -26.09 0.41 17.47
C ALA A 187 -27.48 0.64 18.10
N LEU A 188 -28.53 0.78 17.29
CA LEU A 188 -29.91 0.91 17.78
C LEU A 188 -30.41 -0.38 18.46
N ALA A 189 -30.09 -1.54 17.91
CA ALA A 189 -30.45 -2.83 18.49
C ALA A 189 -29.73 -3.06 19.84
N GLU A 190 -28.47 -2.64 19.96
CA GLU A 190 -27.69 -2.72 21.20
C GLU A 190 -28.20 -1.76 22.29
N THR A 191 -28.75 -0.59 21.94
CA THR A 191 -29.38 0.32 22.91
C THR A 191 -30.76 -0.15 23.41
N GLN A 192 -31.43 -1.05 22.69
CA GLN A 192 -32.64 -1.72 23.17
C GLN A 192 -32.23 -2.92 24.03
N ASP A 193 -31.72 -2.65 25.23
CA ASP A 193 -31.36 -3.67 26.21
C ASP A 193 -32.59 -4.53 26.59
N PRO A 194 -32.59 -5.86 26.31
CA PRO A 194 -33.66 -6.77 26.72
C PRO A 194 -33.79 -6.93 28.25
N PHE A 195 -32.82 -6.45 29.03
CA PHE A 195 -32.81 -6.50 30.50
C PHE A 195 -33.23 -5.18 31.17
N GLY A 196 -33.61 -4.17 30.40
CA GLY A 196 -34.09 -2.87 30.93
C GLY A 196 -35.42 -2.92 31.67
N ASP A 197 -36.08 -4.09 31.74
CA ASP A 197 -37.38 -4.30 32.40
C ASP A 197 -37.31 -5.33 33.54
N VAL A 198 -36.13 -5.58 34.13
CA VAL A 198 -36.07 -6.16 35.48
C VAL A 198 -36.22 -5.03 36.48
N VAL A 199 -37.43 -4.49 36.57
CA VAL A 199 -37.90 -3.88 37.81
C VAL A 199 -37.84 -4.99 38.85
N VAL A 200 -36.80 -4.98 39.67
CA VAL A 200 -36.80 -5.72 40.92
C VAL A 200 -37.85 -5.00 41.77
N ASP A 201 -39.08 -5.50 41.76
CA ASP A 201 -40.10 -5.17 42.76
C ASP A 201 -39.62 -5.74 44.10
N ASP A 202 -38.60 -5.12 44.67
CA ASP A 202 -38.24 -5.23 46.08
C ASP A 202 -38.49 -3.83 46.67
N ASP A 203 -39.75 -3.53 46.99
CA ASP A 203 -40.12 -2.86 48.23
C ASP A 203 -41.65 -2.78 48.37
N ASP A 204 -42.09 -2.95 49.63
CA ASP A 204 -43.44 -2.89 50.20
C ASP A 204 -44.18 -4.25 50.31
N ASP A 205 -44.55 -4.80 51.47
CA ASP A 205 -44.54 -4.32 52.86
C ASP A 205 -44.96 -5.48 53.83
N GLU A 206 -44.62 -5.31 55.11
CA GLU A 206 -45.14 -5.91 56.34
C GLU A 206 -44.84 -7.37 56.75
N GLY A 207 -43.86 -7.50 57.66
CA GLY A 207 -43.65 -8.66 58.52
C GLY A 207 -42.87 -8.34 59.80
N ILE A 208 -43.50 -7.64 60.73
CA ILE A 208 -43.06 -7.32 62.10
C ILE A 208 -42.22 -8.44 62.75
N GLY A 209 -41.00 -8.13 63.26
CA GLY A 209 -40.21 -9.21 63.89
C GLY A 209 -38.92 -8.98 64.69
N GLY A 210 -38.46 -7.76 65.00
CA GLY A 210 -37.63 -7.46 66.19
C GLY A 210 -36.17 -7.96 66.33
N ARG A 211 -35.35 -7.08 66.95
CA ARG A 211 -34.03 -7.28 67.61
C ARG A 211 -32.83 -7.42 66.65
N GLY A 212 -31.74 -6.68 66.74
CA GLY A 212 -31.23 -5.71 67.73
C GLY A 212 -29.78 -5.39 67.34
N ASN A 213 -29.30 -4.18 67.68
CA ASN A 213 -27.96 -3.65 67.42
C ASN A 213 -26.80 -4.65 67.57
N GLN A 214 -25.75 -4.49 66.75
CA GLN A 214 -24.39 -4.21 67.25
C GLN A 214 -23.42 -3.76 66.14
N ASP A 215 -22.84 -2.58 66.36
CA ASP A 215 -21.64 -2.07 65.69
C ASP A 215 -20.45 -3.00 65.91
N THR A 216 -19.50 -3.07 64.96
CA THR A 216 -18.08 -3.20 65.32
C THR A 216 -17.15 -2.66 64.23
N TYR A 217 -16.12 -1.95 64.71
CA TYR A 217 -14.88 -1.58 64.03
C TYR A 217 -14.10 -2.78 63.50
#